data_AF-A0A0E2HLE9-F1
#
_entry.id   AF-A0A0E2HLE9-F1
#
_cell.length_a   1.000
_cell.length_b   1.000
_cell.length_c   1.000
_cell.angle_alpha   90.00
_cell.angle_beta   90.00
_cell.angle_gamma   90.00
#
_symmetry.space_group_name_H-M   'P 1'
#
loop_
_entity.id
_entity.type
_entity.pdbx_description
1 polymer ?
#
loop_
_entity_poly.entity_id
_entity_poly.type
_entity_poly.pdbx_seq_one_letter_code
_entity_poly.pdbx_strand_id
1 'polypeptide(L)'
;MAKRVIRGELSSKGIRSIIDQLQDYKQDLHRKVELLCQRLTEAGLTVAQEKVGESPLGKTISLRIDMEPSKAGSKAMLIASGQTKSNDYGTVSTLLLVEFGAGVFYNPSDNPKAGEMGYGIGTFPGQIHAFEDGWYYWGEDEKWHYTHGTKATMPMYNASVAIREQVVAIAKEVFG
;
A
#
# COMPACT_ATOMS: atom_id res chain seq x y z
N MET A 1 3.28 -25.90 3.65
CA MET A 1 4.00 -26.84 2.76
C MET A 1 3.74 -28.23 3.23
N ALA A 2 2.99 -28.99 2.43
CA ALA A 2 3.03 -30.44 2.51
C ALA A 2 4.48 -30.93 2.52
N LYS A 3 4.74 -31.99 3.29
CA LYS A 3 6.07 -32.58 3.43
C LYS A 3 6.63 -32.98 2.05
N ARG A 4 7.70 -32.32 1.61
CA ARG A 4 8.45 -32.75 0.42
C ARG A 4 9.38 -33.89 0.81
N VAL A 5 9.21 -35.05 0.19
CA VAL A 5 10.06 -36.23 0.40
C VAL A 5 10.99 -36.37 -0.79
N ILE A 6 12.30 -36.34 -0.53
CA ILE A 6 13.34 -36.59 -1.54
C ILE A 6 13.73 -38.06 -1.44
N ARG A 7 13.73 -38.78 -2.57
CA ARG A 7 13.98 -40.23 -2.61
C ARG A 7 15.04 -40.57 -3.65
N GLY A 8 15.87 -41.56 -3.36
CA GLY A 8 16.82 -42.09 -4.32
C GLY A 8 17.65 -43.23 -3.75
N GLU A 9 18.48 -43.80 -4.59
CA GLU A 9 19.40 -44.89 -4.26
C GLU A 9 20.83 -44.37 -4.08
N LEU A 10 21.68 -45.10 -3.35
CA LEU A 10 23.10 -44.79 -3.18
C LEU A 10 23.96 -45.17 -4.40
N SER A 11 23.38 -45.22 -5.60
CA SER A 11 24.08 -45.42 -6.87
C SER A 11 24.44 -44.08 -7.52
N SER A 12 25.40 -44.04 -8.44
CA SER A 12 25.77 -42.79 -9.14
C SER A 12 24.60 -42.17 -9.91
N LYS A 13 23.60 -42.97 -10.32
CA LYS A 13 22.35 -42.47 -10.92
C LYS A 13 21.37 -41.98 -9.84
N GLY A 14 21.24 -42.71 -8.74
CA GLY A 14 20.38 -42.32 -7.62
C GLY A 14 20.84 -41.02 -6.94
N ILE A 15 22.14 -40.82 -6.75
CA ILE A 15 22.70 -39.56 -6.23
C ILE A 15 22.39 -38.38 -7.17
N ARG A 16 22.52 -38.58 -8.49
CA ARG A 16 22.12 -37.56 -9.48
C ARG A 16 20.64 -37.21 -9.36
N SER A 17 19.76 -38.21 -9.26
CA SER A 17 18.32 -37.98 -9.06
C SER A 17 17.99 -37.23 -7.77
N ILE A 18 18.74 -37.47 -6.68
CA ILE A 18 18.58 -36.73 -5.42
C ILE A 18 19.01 -35.26 -5.61
N ILE A 19 20.10 -35.00 -6.32
CA ILE A 19 20.57 -33.64 -6.64
C ILE A 19 19.51 -32.90 -7.45
N ASP A 20 18.94 -33.53 -8.48
CA ASP A 20 17.91 -32.91 -9.33
C ASP A 20 16.67 -32.55 -8.50
N GLN A 21 16.20 -33.46 -7.63
CA GLN A 21 15.07 -33.18 -6.72
C GLN A 21 15.34 -32.02 -5.76
N LEU A 22 16.58 -31.87 -5.28
CA LEU A 22 16.98 -30.73 -4.43
C LEU A 22 16.98 -29.42 -5.22
N GLN A 23 17.43 -29.45 -6.47
CA GLN A 23 17.42 -28.28 -7.36
C GLN A 23 15.98 -27.85 -7.69
N ASP A 24 15.12 -28.80 -8.02
CA ASP A 24 13.69 -28.56 -8.25
C ASP A 24 13.02 -27.96 -7.02
N TYR A 25 13.29 -28.51 -5.83
CA TYR A 25 12.73 -27.99 -4.59
C TYR A 25 13.20 -26.55 -4.32
N LYS A 26 14.49 -26.26 -4.56
CA LYS A 26 15.03 -24.91 -4.43
C LYS A 26 14.31 -23.94 -5.37
N GLN A 27 14.12 -24.32 -6.64
CA GLN A 27 13.44 -23.48 -7.62
C GLN A 27 11.96 -23.26 -7.27
N ASP A 28 11.25 -24.31 -6.84
CA ASP A 28 9.85 -24.21 -6.41
C ASP A 28 9.69 -23.29 -5.21
N LEU A 29 10.59 -23.38 -4.23
CA LEU A 29 10.58 -22.52 -3.05
C LEU A 29 10.75 -21.05 -3.44
N HIS A 30 11.67 -20.72 -4.34
CA HIS A 30 11.88 -19.36 -4.82
C HIS A 30 10.62 -18.82 -5.51
N ARG A 31 10.03 -19.60 -6.43
CA ARG A 31 8.80 -19.25 -7.13
C ARG A 31 7.63 -18.99 -6.17
N LYS A 32 7.50 -19.79 -5.11
CA LYS A 32 6.46 -19.60 -4.09
C LYS A 32 6.67 -18.35 -3.25
N VAL A 33 7.92 -18.01 -2.91
CA VAL A 33 8.21 -16.75 -2.21
C VAL A 33 7.85 -15.54 -3.08
N GLU A 34 8.16 -15.58 -4.37
CA GLU A 34 7.73 -14.53 -5.32
C GLU A 34 6.21 -14.42 -5.40
N LEU A 35 5.52 -15.56 -5.51
CA LEU A 35 4.06 -15.60 -5.55
C LEU A 35 3.44 -15.09 -4.25
N LEU A 36 4.01 -15.40 -3.09
CA LEU A 36 3.55 -14.86 -1.81
C LEU A 36 3.59 -13.33 -1.82
N CYS A 37 4.72 -12.75 -2.22
CA CYS A 37 4.90 -11.31 -2.29
C CYS A 37 3.89 -10.67 -3.25
N GLN A 38 3.75 -11.24 -4.45
CA GLN A 38 2.79 -10.79 -5.45
C GLN A 38 1.37 -10.75 -4.87
N ARG A 39 0.89 -11.88 -4.34
CA ARG A 39 -0.48 -12.03 -3.82
C ARG A 39 -0.78 -11.11 -2.65
N LEU A 40 0.19 -10.92 -1.75
CA LEU A 40 0.06 -9.95 -0.65
C LEU A 40 -0.08 -8.52 -1.20
N THR A 41 0.78 -8.11 -2.13
CA THR A 41 0.68 -6.76 -2.70
C THR A 41 -0.57 -6.54 -3.54
N GLU A 42 -1.06 -7.56 -4.26
CA GLU A 42 -2.33 -7.50 -4.99
C GLU A 42 -3.51 -7.31 -4.04
N ALA A 43 -3.54 -8.03 -2.91
CA ALA A 43 -4.57 -7.86 -1.89
C ALA A 43 -4.60 -6.44 -1.32
N GLY A 44 -3.43 -5.86 -1.04
CA GLY A 44 -3.30 -4.47 -0.63
C GLY A 44 -3.74 -3.49 -1.74
N LEU A 45 -3.35 -3.74 -2.99
CA LEU A 45 -3.69 -2.90 -4.14
C LEU A 45 -5.21 -2.82 -4.35
N THR A 46 -5.93 -3.94 -4.23
CA THR A 46 -7.40 -3.95 -4.35
C THR A 46 -8.05 -3.02 -3.34
N VAL A 47 -7.64 -3.09 -2.07
CA VAL A 47 -8.18 -2.22 -1.01
C VAL A 47 -7.78 -0.76 -1.22
N ALA A 48 -6.53 -0.51 -1.61
CA ALA A 48 -6.08 0.84 -1.93
C ALA A 48 -6.90 1.46 -3.08
N GLN A 49 -7.18 0.70 -4.14
CA GLN A 49 -7.98 1.16 -5.27
C GLN A 49 -9.42 1.51 -4.86
N GLU A 50 -10.06 0.69 -4.04
CA GLU A 50 -11.39 0.95 -3.50
C GLU A 50 -11.40 2.26 -2.70
N LYS A 51 -10.47 2.43 -1.76
CA LYS A 51 -10.35 3.64 -0.94
C LYS A 51 -9.97 4.88 -1.72
N VAL A 52 -9.16 4.76 -2.76
CA VAL A 52 -8.91 5.87 -3.70
C VAL A 52 -10.21 6.26 -4.42
N GLY A 53 -11.01 5.29 -4.85
CA GLY A 53 -12.28 5.52 -5.55
C GLY A 53 -13.36 6.19 -4.72
N GLU A 54 -13.33 6.05 -3.39
CA GLU A 54 -14.22 6.73 -2.45
C GLU A 54 -13.95 8.24 -2.35
N SER A 55 -12.76 8.70 -2.74
CA SER A 55 -12.37 10.11 -2.63
C SER A 55 -12.67 10.90 -3.90
N PRO A 56 -13.19 12.15 -3.80
CA PRO A 56 -13.31 13.03 -4.96
C PRO A 56 -11.95 13.35 -5.61
N LEU A 57 -10.86 13.24 -4.86
CA LEU A 57 -9.49 13.42 -5.36
C LEU A 57 -8.90 12.14 -5.96
N GLY A 58 -9.64 11.03 -5.98
CA GLY A 58 -9.12 9.71 -6.40
C GLY A 58 -8.49 9.71 -7.79
N LYS A 59 -9.02 10.51 -8.72
CA LYS A 59 -8.46 10.66 -10.09
C LYS A 59 -7.06 11.27 -10.14
N THR A 60 -6.62 11.90 -9.05
CA THR A 60 -5.28 12.48 -8.92
C THR A 60 -4.26 11.50 -8.33
N ILE A 61 -4.69 10.30 -7.94
CA ILE A 61 -3.87 9.29 -7.29
C ILE A 61 -3.58 8.15 -8.26
N SER A 62 -2.32 7.73 -8.32
CA SER A 62 -1.90 6.53 -9.02
C SER A 62 -1.34 5.50 -8.06
N LEU A 63 -1.60 4.23 -8.34
CA LEU A 63 -1.14 3.08 -7.56
C LEU A 63 -0.35 2.16 -8.48
N ARG A 64 0.76 1.63 -7.99
CA ARG A 64 1.56 0.64 -8.71
C ARG A 64 2.22 -0.35 -7.75
N ILE A 65 2.51 -1.53 -8.26
CA ILE A 65 3.30 -2.54 -7.55
C ILE A 65 4.67 -2.61 -8.23
N ASP A 66 5.73 -2.46 -7.43
CA ASP A 66 7.10 -2.73 -7.84
C ASP A 66 7.55 -4.04 -7.22
N MET A 67 8.00 -4.99 -8.05
CA MET A 67 8.55 -6.26 -7.60
C MET A 67 10.01 -6.38 -7.99
N GLU A 68 10.83 -6.75 -7.01
CA GLU A 68 12.26 -7.03 -7.16
C GLU A 68 12.51 -8.49 -6.73
N PRO A 69 12.28 -9.47 -7.62
CA PRO A 69 12.62 -10.86 -7.36
C PRO A 69 14.14 -11.03 -7.34
N SER A 70 14.67 -11.72 -6.33
CA SER A 70 16.09 -12.04 -6.22
C SER A 70 16.31 -13.48 -5.77
N LYS A 71 17.51 -14.02 -6.01
CA LYS A 71 17.90 -15.35 -5.52
C LYS A 71 17.93 -15.45 -3.99
N ALA A 72 17.93 -14.33 -3.26
CA ALA A 72 17.94 -14.29 -1.80
C ALA A 72 16.53 -14.07 -1.19
N GLY A 73 15.52 -13.80 -2.02
CA GLY A 73 14.17 -13.46 -1.59
C GLY A 73 13.46 -12.56 -2.60
N SER A 74 12.15 -12.38 -2.43
CA SER A 74 11.36 -11.46 -3.24
C SER A 74 10.94 -10.27 -2.38
N LYS A 75 11.03 -9.07 -2.96
CA LYS A 75 10.50 -7.84 -2.36
C LYS A 75 9.42 -7.31 -3.29
N ALA A 76 8.26 -6.97 -2.71
CA ALA A 76 7.18 -6.30 -3.43
C ALA A 76 6.77 -5.05 -2.66
N MET A 77 6.59 -3.94 -3.37
CA MET A 77 6.22 -2.65 -2.82
C MET A 77 4.94 -2.16 -3.49
N LEU A 78 3.92 -1.89 -2.69
CA LEU A 78 2.76 -1.11 -3.12
C LEU A 78 3.07 0.37 -2.94
N ILE A 79 3.06 1.12 -4.04
CA ILE A 79 3.45 2.53 -4.08
C ILE A 79 2.26 3.35 -4.55
N ALA A 80 1.94 4.40 -3.80
CA ALA A 80 0.98 5.42 -4.18
C ALA A 80 1.68 6.74 -4.48
N SER A 81 1.20 7.44 -5.51
CA SER A 81 1.63 8.78 -5.85
C SER A 81 0.41 9.67 -6.05
N GLY A 82 0.47 10.90 -5.53
CA GLY A 82 -0.54 11.94 -5.78
C GLY A 82 0.01 13.05 -6.67
N GLN A 83 -0.87 13.89 -7.20
CA GLN A 83 -0.47 15.13 -7.84
C GLN A 83 0.04 16.11 -6.79
N THR A 84 1.08 16.86 -7.16
CA THR A 84 1.53 18.02 -6.39
C THR A 84 0.76 19.25 -6.86
N LYS A 85 0.16 19.99 -5.93
CA LYS A 85 -0.52 21.26 -6.17
C LYS A 85 0.21 22.35 -5.39
N SER A 86 0.41 23.50 -6.01
CA SER A 86 1.13 24.62 -5.41
C SER A 86 0.39 25.93 -5.66
N ASN A 87 0.42 26.81 -4.66
CA ASN A 87 -0.05 28.19 -4.75
C ASN A 87 0.84 29.08 -3.85
N ASP A 88 0.47 30.35 -3.72
CA ASP A 88 1.22 31.34 -2.92
C ASP A 88 1.31 30.98 -1.42
N TYR A 89 0.44 30.08 -0.94
CA TYR A 89 0.36 29.65 0.46
C TYR A 89 1.11 28.34 0.73
N GLY A 90 1.54 27.62 -0.30
CA GLY A 90 2.33 26.42 -0.14
C GLY A 90 2.14 25.37 -1.21
N THR A 91 2.70 24.20 -0.94
CA THR A 91 2.65 23.03 -1.82
C THR A 91 2.09 21.84 -1.05
N VAL A 92 1.18 21.11 -1.68
CA VAL A 92 0.51 19.95 -1.08
C VAL A 92 0.46 18.78 -2.07
N SER A 93 0.56 17.57 -1.55
CA SER A 93 0.30 16.34 -2.31
C SER A 93 -1.15 15.93 -2.13
N THR A 94 -1.86 15.67 -3.24
CA THR A 94 -3.24 15.19 -3.18
C THR A 94 -3.33 13.83 -2.49
N LEU A 95 -2.28 13.00 -2.54
CA LEU A 95 -2.24 11.74 -1.81
C LEU A 95 -2.29 11.96 -0.29
N LEU A 96 -1.58 12.98 0.22
CA LEU A 96 -1.61 13.28 1.65
C LEU A 96 -2.99 13.77 2.10
N LEU A 97 -3.69 14.54 1.26
CA LEU A 97 -5.07 14.95 1.54
C LEU A 97 -6.04 13.76 1.60
N VAL A 98 -5.82 12.73 0.79
CA VAL A 98 -6.64 11.50 0.77
C VAL A 98 -6.27 10.56 1.92
N GLU A 99 -4.98 10.48 2.28
CA GLU A 99 -4.46 9.58 3.31
C GLU A 99 -4.69 10.10 4.73
N PHE A 100 -4.53 11.40 4.97
CA PHE A 100 -4.63 12.00 6.31
C PHE A 100 -5.85 12.90 6.48
N GLY A 101 -6.52 13.25 5.38
CA GLY A 101 -7.65 14.18 5.41
C GLY A 101 -7.21 15.64 5.53
N ALA A 102 -8.16 16.52 5.30
CA ALA A 102 -8.04 17.96 5.57
C ALA A 102 -9.32 18.46 6.20
N GLY A 103 -9.20 19.28 7.24
CA GLY A 103 -10.33 19.77 8.03
C GLY A 103 -10.84 18.74 9.03
N VAL A 104 -11.13 19.20 10.25
CA VAL A 104 -11.55 18.32 11.36
C VAL A 104 -12.97 17.78 11.20
N PHE A 105 -13.84 18.46 10.44
CA PHE A 105 -15.25 18.09 10.26
C PHE A 105 -15.46 16.64 9.81
N TYR A 106 -14.79 16.25 8.72
CA TYR A 106 -14.86 14.86 8.23
C TYR A 106 -13.90 13.91 8.94
N ASN A 107 -12.92 14.46 9.64
CA ASN A 107 -11.78 13.73 10.19
C ASN A 107 -11.63 14.03 11.69
N PRO A 108 -12.63 13.74 12.54
CA PRO A 108 -12.55 14.06 13.98
C PRO A 108 -11.52 13.21 14.73
N SER A 109 -10.98 12.17 14.09
CA SER A 109 -9.93 11.31 14.60
C SER A 109 -8.79 11.24 13.59
N ASP A 110 -7.55 11.31 14.09
CA ASP A 110 -6.36 11.21 13.25
C ASP A 110 -6.22 9.84 12.57
N ASN A 111 -5.52 9.83 11.42
CA ASN A 111 -5.00 8.59 10.86
C ASN A 111 -4.12 7.89 11.91
N PRO A 112 -4.27 6.58 12.16
CA PRO A 112 -3.49 5.88 13.18
C PRO A 112 -1.97 5.95 13.02
N LYS A 113 -1.46 6.29 11.82
CA LYS A 113 -0.04 6.51 11.54
C LYS A 113 0.40 7.96 11.48
N ALA A 114 -0.51 8.91 11.70
CA ALA A 114 -0.23 10.35 11.65
C ALA A 114 0.99 10.74 12.49
N GLY A 115 1.00 10.36 13.78
CA GLY A 115 2.10 10.68 14.69
C GLY A 115 3.45 10.05 14.32
N GLU A 116 3.46 8.80 13.84
CA GLU A 116 4.68 8.11 13.39
C GLU A 116 5.27 8.79 12.14
N MET A 117 4.42 9.26 11.24
CA MET A 117 4.81 9.84 9.97
C MET A 117 5.00 11.38 10.01
N GLY A 118 4.76 12.01 11.16
CA GLY A 118 4.86 13.46 11.31
C GLY A 118 3.77 14.25 10.55
N TYR A 119 2.62 13.62 10.33
CA TYR A 119 1.46 14.21 9.66
C TYR A 119 0.27 14.29 10.61
N GLY A 120 -0.81 14.93 10.15
CA GLY A 120 -2.08 15.05 10.85
C GLY A 120 -3.15 15.66 9.95
N ILE A 121 -4.35 15.84 10.47
CA ILE A 121 -5.47 16.38 9.71
C ILE A 121 -5.12 17.79 9.22
N GLY A 122 -5.07 17.96 7.89
CA GLY A 122 -4.77 19.25 7.27
C GLY A 122 -3.33 19.75 7.46
N THR A 123 -2.40 18.97 8.06
CA THR A 123 -1.06 19.45 8.39
C THR A 123 -0.21 19.78 7.17
N PHE A 124 0.13 21.07 7.03
CA PHE A 124 1.22 21.56 6.19
C PHE A 124 1.96 22.71 6.92
N PRO A 125 3.21 23.03 6.54
CA PRO A 125 3.94 24.13 7.18
C PRO A 125 3.17 25.46 7.11
N GLY A 126 2.93 26.09 8.26
CA GLY A 126 2.22 27.38 8.34
C GLY A 126 0.69 27.30 8.35
N GLN A 127 0.11 26.11 8.52
CA GLN A 127 -1.35 25.97 8.65
C GLN A 127 -1.93 26.75 9.85
N ILE A 128 -3.12 27.31 9.69
CA ILE A 128 -3.82 28.07 10.75
C ILE A 128 -5.31 27.70 10.93
N HIS A 129 -5.95 27.02 9.97
CA HIS A 129 -7.40 26.73 9.99
C HIS A 129 -7.74 25.22 10.00
N ALA A 130 -6.77 24.33 10.21
CA ALA A 130 -6.99 22.88 10.08
C ALA A 130 -8.01 22.31 11.10
N PHE A 131 -8.17 22.96 12.26
CA PHE A 131 -9.07 22.55 13.33
C PHE A 131 -10.37 23.33 13.39
N GLU A 132 -10.63 24.19 12.40
CA GLU A 132 -11.91 24.87 12.25
C GLU A 132 -12.90 23.96 11.53
N ASP A 133 -14.21 24.18 11.75
CA ASP A 133 -15.29 23.38 11.17
C ASP A 133 -15.30 23.44 9.63
N GLY A 134 -14.89 24.56 9.06
CA GLY A 134 -14.71 24.74 7.62
C GLY A 134 -14.17 26.12 7.30
N TRP A 135 -13.78 26.35 6.05
CA TRP A 135 -13.21 27.62 5.58
C TRP A 135 -13.69 27.97 4.17
N TYR A 136 -13.50 29.23 3.81
CA TYR A 136 -13.71 29.71 2.46
C TYR A 136 -12.38 29.75 1.69
N TYR A 137 -12.41 29.39 0.42
CA TYR A 137 -11.28 29.60 -0.49
C TYR A 137 -11.76 30.25 -1.80
N TRP A 138 -10.85 30.99 -2.43
CA TRP A 138 -11.08 31.55 -3.76
C TRP A 138 -10.77 30.49 -4.82
N GLY A 139 -11.77 30.10 -5.61
CA GLY A 139 -11.66 29.07 -6.64
C GLY A 139 -11.06 29.61 -7.94
N GLU A 140 -10.62 28.69 -8.81
CA GLU A 140 -10.18 29.00 -10.19
C GLU A 140 -11.32 29.56 -11.06
N ASP A 141 -12.57 29.38 -10.64
CA ASP A 141 -13.78 29.95 -11.25
C ASP A 141 -14.09 31.38 -10.76
N GLU A 142 -13.14 32.02 -10.07
CA GLU A 142 -13.23 33.37 -9.53
C GLU A 142 -14.41 33.57 -8.57
N LYS A 143 -14.67 32.57 -7.71
CA LYS A 143 -15.72 32.61 -6.69
C LYS A 143 -15.23 32.12 -5.34
N TRP A 144 -15.89 32.60 -4.29
CA TRP A 144 -15.72 32.07 -2.94
C TRP A 144 -16.46 30.73 -2.79
N HIS A 145 -15.74 29.70 -2.38
CA HIS A 145 -16.28 28.37 -2.07
C HIS A 145 -16.11 28.06 -0.61
N TYR A 146 -17.18 27.62 0.04
CA TYR A 146 -17.12 27.07 1.39
C TYR A 146 -16.76 25.57 1.32
N THR A 147 -15.89 25.10 2.22
CA THR A 147 -15.51 23.69 2.29
C THR A 147 -15.25 23.24 3.73
N HIS A 148 -15.58 21.97 3.99
CA HIS A 148 -15.19 21.24 5.19
C HIS A 148 -13.86 20.47 5.00
N GLY A 149 -13.19 20.67 3.87
CA GLY A 149 -11.98 19.98 3.49
C GLY A 149 -12.23 18.62 2.83
N THR A 150 -11.25 17.71 2.96
CA THR A 150 -11.26 16.40 2.31
C THR A 150 -11.40 15.31 3.37
N LYS A 151 -12.40 14.44 3.23
CA LYS A 151 -12.53 13.23 4.04
C LYS A 151 -11.38 12.27 3.73
N ALA A 152 -10.67 11.82 4.76
CA ALA A 152 -9.65 10.80 4.66
C ALA A 152 -10.30 9.45 4.30
N THR A 153 -9.89 8.86 3.17
CA THR A 153 -10.24 7.47 2.82
C THR A 153 -9.10 6.50 3.11
N MET A 154 -7.90 7.03 3.42
CA MET A 154 -6.75 6.29 3.98
C MET A 154 -6.33 5.04 3.17
N PRO A 155 -6.13 5.14 1.83
CA PRO A 155 -5.87 3.98 1.00
C PRO A 155 -4.63 3.18 1.40
N MET A 156 -3.53 3.83 1.81
CA MET A 156 -2.28 3.14 2.15
C MET A 156 -2.32 2.51 3.54
N TYR A 157 -2.94 3.19 4.51
CA TYR A 157 -3.21 2.59 5.82
C TYR A 157 -4.07 1.34 5.68
N ASN A 158 -5.22 1.43 4.99
CA ASN A 158 -6.14 0.29 4.81
C ASN A 158 -5.48 -0.86 4.02
N ALA A 159 -4.68 -0.55 2.98
CA ALA A 159 -3.90 -1.56 2.28
C ALA A 159 -2.91 -2.28 3.21
N SER A 160 -2.23 -1.55 4.10
CA SER A 160 -1.29 -2.15 5.05
C SER A 160 -1.99 -3.09 6.04
N VAL A 161 -3.19 -2.73 6.49
CA VAL A 161 -4.03 -3.57 7.36
C VAL A 161 -4.46 -4.82 6.63
N ALA A 162 -4.96 -4.69 5.39
CA ALA A 162 -5.39 -5.82 4.57
C ALA A 162 -4.25 -6.80 4.28
N ILE A 163 -3.05 -6.30 3.95
CA ILE A 163 -1.86 -7.14 3.76
C ILE A 163 -1.59 -7.94 5.03
N ARG A 164 -1.52 -7.26 6.20
CA ARG A 164 -1.24 -7.88 7.49
C ARG A 164 -2.24 -8.98 7.84
N GLU A 165 -3.53 -8.73 7.64
CA GLU A 165 -4.60 -9.67 7.98
C GLU A 165 -4.63 -10.88 7.05
N GLN A 166 -4.23 -10.70 5.78
CA GLN A 166 -4.25 -11.78 4.80
C GLN A 166 -2.96 -12.63 4.74
N VAL A 167 -1.88 -12.23 5.45
CA VAL A 167 -0.59 -12.96 5.44
C VAL A 167 -0.77 -14.46 5.62
N VAL A 168 -1.50 -14.88 6.65
CA VAL A 168 -1.63 -16.31 6.98
C VAL A 168 -2.46 -17.06 5.93
N ALA A 169 -3.55 -16.45 5.44
CA ALA A 169 -4.42 -17.06 4.45
C ALA A 169 -3.68 -17.25 3.12
N ILE A 170 -3.01 -16.20 2.63
CA ILE A 170 -2.25 -16.24 1.38
C ILE A 170 -1.04 -17.16 1.52
N ALA A 171 -0.34 -17.18 2.67
CA ALA A 171 0.74 -18.12 2.89
C ALA A 171 0.25 -19.58 2.84
N LYS A 172 -0.92 -19.89 3.41
CA LYS A 172 -1.51 -21.23 3.29
C LYS A 172 -1.92 -21.57 1.87
N GLU A 173 -2.39 -20.61 1.08
CA GLU A 173 -2.72 -20.82 -0.33
C GLU A 173 -1.46 -21.11 -1.17
N VAL A 174 -0.41 -20.32 -0.99
CA VAL A 174 0.81 -20.37 -1.81
C VAL A 174 1.71 -21.54 -1.45
N PHE A 175 1.82 -21.82 -0.15
CA PHE A 175 2.68 -22.88 0.38
C PHE A 175 1.91 -24.14 0.76
N GLY A 176 0.58 -24.14 0.73
CA GLY A 176 -0.29 -25.27 1.09
C GLY A 176 0.18 -26.59 0.52
#